data_AF-A0A8T0UW05-F1
#
_entry.id   AF-A0A8T0UW05-F1
#
_cell.length_a   1.000
_cell.length_b   1.000
_cell.length_c   1.000
_cell.angle_alpha   90.00
_cell.angle_beta   90.00
_cell.angle_gamma   90.00
#
_symmetry.space_group_name_H-M   'P 1'
#
loop_
_entity.id
_entity.type
_entity.pdbx_description
1 polymer ?
#
loop_
_entity_poly.entity_id
_entity_poly.type
_entity_poly.pdbx_seq_one_letter_code
_entity_poly.pdbx_strand_id
1 'polypeptide(L)' 'MARPSKLYLVCYNSLQALGWFVALLRLLPCLAPPVSVHSAYAVAGDLICVLQTCAILETVHAAIGLVPSAPLLAFL' A
#
# COMPACT_ATOMS: atom_id res chain seq x y z
N MET A 1 -18.64 21.51 4.71
CA MET A 1 -18.86 20.37 3.79
C MET A 1 -17.50 19.78 3.43
N ALA A 2 -17.30 18.47 3.60
CA ALA A 2 -16.04 17.84 3.21
C ALA A 2 -15.86 17.95 1.69
N ARG A 3 -14.68 18.35 1.23
CA ARG A 3 -14.36 18.36 -0.21
C ARG A 3 -14.36 16.91 -0.71
N PRO A 4 -14.98 16.60 -1.86
CA PRO A 4 -15.05 15.22 -2.39
C PRO A 4 -13.66 14.59 -2.56
N SER A 5 -12.65 15.39 -2.89
CA SER A 5 -11.24 14.97 -2.95
C SER A 5 -10.70 14.47 -1.61
N LYS A 6 -11.05 15.12 -0.50
CA LYS A 6 -10.62 14.71 0.85
C LYS A 6 -11.29 13.41 1.27
N LEU A 7 -12.58 13.23 0.98
CA LEU A 7 -13.29 11.98 1.25
C LEU A 7 -12.67 10.82 0.45
N TYR A 8 -12.45 11.03 -0.85
CA TYR A 8 -11.75 10.06 -1.69
C TYR A 8 -10.38 9.68 -1.13
N LEU A 9 -9.55 10.65 -0.75
CA LEU A 9 -8.22 10.39 -0.19
C LEU A 9 -8.29 9.60 1.12
N VAL A 10 -9.25 9.89 1.99
CA VAL A 10 -9.46 9.12 3.23
C VAL A 10 -9.84 7.68 2.90
N CYS A 11 -10.81 7.46 2.03
CA CYS A 11 -11.22 6.12 1.62
C CYS A 11 -10.06 5.34 0.99
N TYR A 12 -9.32 5.96 0.07
CA TYR A 12 -8.15 5.37 -0.57
C TYR A 12 -7.07 4.97 0.46
N ASN A 13 -6.69 5.91 1.33
CA ASN A 13 -5.66 5.67 2.35
C ASN A 13 -6.09 4.60 3.35
N SER A 14 -7.37 4.58 3.75
CA SER A 14 -7.91 3.55 4.64
C SER A 14 -7.87 2.15 4.00
N LEU A 15 -8.21 2.04 2.71
CA LEU A 15 -8.13 0.78 1.98
C LEU A 15 -6.68 0.30 1.83
N GLN A 16 -5.75 1.19 1.48
CA GLN A 16 -4.32 0.89 1.45
C GLN A 16 -3.82 0.42 2.82
N ALA A 17 -4.12 1.15 3.89
CA ALA A 17 -3.71 0.79 5.24
C ALA A 17 -4.24 -0.58 5.66
N LEU A 18 -5.51 -0.87 5.36
CA LEU A 18 -6.11 -2.17 5.65
C LEU A 18 -5.45 -3.30 4.84
N GLY A 19 -5.20 -3.06 3.56
CA GLY A 19 -4.52 -4.01 2.68
C GLY A 19 -3.12 -4.37 3.20
N TRP A 20 -2.31 -3.37 3.53
CA TRP A 20 -0.98 -3.57 4.12
C TRP A 20 -1.05 -4.26 5.48
N PHE A 21 -2.04 -3.94 6.30
CA PHE A 21 -2.27 -4.65 7.57
C PHE A 21 -2.56 -6.14 7.34
N VAL A 22 -3.41 -6.50 6.37
CA VAL A 22 -3.67 -7.90 6.01
C VAL A 22 -2.41 -8.58 5.48
N ALA A 23 -1.61 -7.92 4.65
CA ALA A 23 -0.34 -8.44 4.16
C ALA A 23 0.63 -8.73 5.33
N LEU A 24 0.70 -7.83 6.31
CA LEU A 24 1.49 -8.01 7.52
C LEU A 24 1.03 -9.25 8.31
N LEU A 25 -0.28 -9.39 8.55
CA LEU A 25 -0.83 -10.56 9.25
C LEU A 25 -0.50 -11.89 8.53
N ARG A 26 -0.51 -11.89 7.19
CA ARG A 26 -0.11 -13.06 6.39
C ARG A 26 1.38 -13.38 6.53
N LEU A 27 2.22 -12.37 6.71
CA LEU A 27 3.66 -12.54 6.88
C LEU A 27 4.09 -12.85 8.32
N LEU A 28 3.28 -12.57 9.35
CA LEU A 28 3.61 -12.85 10.75
C LEU A 28 4.07 -14.30 11.01
N PRO A 29 3.40 -15.34 10.48
CA PRO A 29 3.85 -16.73 10.67
C PRO A 29 5.18 -17.04 9.99
N CYS A 30 5.54 -16.25 8.96
CA CYS A 30 6.80 -16.38 8.23
C CYS A 30 8.00 -15.80 8.99
N LEU A 31 7.79 -15.15 10.14
CA LEU A 31 8.87 -14.61 10.98
C LEU A 31 9.55 -15.68 11.85
N ALA A 32 8.94 -16.86 12.01
CA ALA A 32 9.52 -17.94 12.78
C ALA A 32 10.56 -18.74 11.94
N PRO A 33 11.79 -18.95 12.43
CA PRO A 33 12.75 -19.81 11.74
C PRO A 33 12.28 -21.28 11.73
N PRO A 34 12.62 -22.07 10.68
CA PRO A 34 13.31 -21.67 9.45
C PRO A 34 12.32 -21.45 8.29
N VAL A 35 11.95 -20.21 8.00
CA VAL A 35 11.19 -19.87 6.79
C VAL A 35 12.10 -19.35 5.69
N SER A 36 11.94 -19.89 4.48
CA SER A 36 12.58 -19.41 3.26
C SER A 36 11.84 -18.20 2.70
N VAL A 37 12.55 -17.24 2.10
CA VAL A 37 11.98 -16.07 1.39
C VAL A 37 10.93 -16.50 0.35
N HIS A 38 11.14 -17.66 -0.31
CA HIS A 38 10.18 -18.21 -1.27
C HIS A 38 8.83 -18.55 -0.62
N SER A 39 8.85 -19.03 0.63
CA SER A 39 7.64 -19.32 1.41
C SER A 39 6.89 -18.05 1.80
N ALA A 40 7.60 -16.98 2.17
CA ALA A 40 6.97 -15.71 2.51
C ALA A 40 6.30 -15.06 1.29
N TYR A 41 6.98 -15.10 0.13
CA TYR A 41 6.43 -14.58 -1.12
C TYR A 41 5.20 -15.39 -1.59
N ALA A 42 5.20 -16.71 -1.45
CA ALA A 42 4.03 -17.53 -1.77
C ALA A 42 2.79 -17.17 -0.94
N VAL A 43 2.97 -16.69 0.29
CA VAL A 43 1.88 -16.40 1.24
C VAL A 43 1.25 -15.01 1.03
N ALA A 44 2.05 -14.00 0.66
CA ALA A 44 1.57 -12.62 0.57
C ALA A 44 1.94 -11.87 -0.74
N GLY A 45 2.73 -12.48 -1.63
CA GLY A 45 3.32 -11.81 -2.80
C GLY A 45 2.30 -11.25 -3.79
N ASP A 46 1.26 -12.01 -4.12
CA ASP A 46 0.17 -11.55 -4.99
C ASP A 46 -0.55 -10.32 -4.41
N LEU A 47 -0.94 -10.39 -3.12
CA LEU A 47 -1.56 -9.28 -2.42
C LEU A 47 -0.65 -8.04 -2.40
N ILE A 48 0.64 -8.22 -2.09
CA ILE A 48 1.62 -7.12 -2.07
C ILE A 48 1.79 -6.52 -3.47
N CYS A 49 1.79 -7.34 -4.53
CA CYS A 49 1.88 -6.86 -5.91
C CYS A 49 0.68 -5.96 -6.27
N VAL A 50 -0.53 -6.35 -5.88
CA VAL A 50 -1.74 -5.53 -6.07
C VAL A 50 -1.67 -4.24 -5.25
N LEU A 51 -1.32 -4.32 -3.97
CA LEU A 51 -1.22 -3.13 -3.09
C LEU A 51 -0.16 -2.15 -3.58
N GLN A 52 0.99 -2.66 -4.04
CA GLN A 52 2.06 -1.84 -4.59
C GLN A 52 1.64 -1.20 -5.92
N THR A 53 0.91 -1.93 -6.78
CA THR A 53 0.37 -1.37 -8.02
C THR A 53 -0.62 -0.24 -7.71
N CYS A 54 -1.49 -0.42 -6.72
CA CYS A 54 -2.38 0.64 -6.23
C CYS A 54 -1.59 1.82 -5.66
N ALA A 55 -0.50 1.59 -4.93
CA ALA A 55 0.34 2.62 -4.33
C ALA A 55 0.91 3.62 -5.35
N ILE A 56 1.07 3.24 -6.62
CA ILE A 56 1.47 4.15 -7.71
C ILE A 56 0.51 5.34 -7.83
N LEU A 57 -0.76 5.17 -7.45
CA LEU A 57 -1.73 6.28 -7.43
C LEU A 57 -1.33 7.40 -6.47
N GLU A 58 -0.56 7.15 -5.40
CA GLU A 58 -0.02 8.20 -4.53
C GLU A 58 0.95 9.10 -5.30
N THR A 59 1.77 8.52 -6.18
CA THR A 59 2.64 9.28 -7.08
C THR A 59 1.82 10.15 -8.03
N VAL A 60 0.71 9.61 -8.56
CA VAL A 60 -0.19 10.37 -9.44
C VAL A 60 -0.89 11.50 -8.67
N HIS A 61 -1.37 11.24 -7.45
CA HIS A 61 -1.98 12.26 -6.59
C HIS A 61 -1.02 13.40 -6.28
N ALA A 62 0.25 13.09 -6.01
CA ALA A 62 1.29 14.10 -5.85
C ALA A 62 1.56 14.86 -7.16
N ALA A 63 1.65 14.16 -8.30
CA ALA A 63 1.96 14.76 -9.61
C ALA A 63 0.90 15.74 -10.09
N ILE A 64 -0.37 15.47 -9.82
CA ILE A 64 -1.49 16.37 -10.18
C ILE A 64 -1.78 17.44 -9.12
N GLY A 65 -1.01 17.47 -8.03
CA GLY A 65 -1.18 18.45 -6.93
C GLY A 65 -2.38 18.16 -6.02
N LEU A 66 -2.92 16.95 -6.02
CA LEU A 66 -3.99 16.52 -5.10
C LEU A 66 -3.47 16.43 -3.65
N VAL A 67 -2.20 16.04 -3.49
CA VAL A 67 -1.46 15.98 -2.23
C VAL A 67 -0.21 16.86 -2.34
N PRO A 68 0.10 17.72 -1.35
CA PRO A 68 1.26 18.59 -1.38
C PRO A 68 2.55 17.82 -1.02
N SER A 69 2.96 16.91 -1.89
CA SER A 69 4.17 16.09 -1.73
C SER A 69 4.91 15.97 -3.05
N ALA A 70 6.23 15.74 -3.01
CA ALA A 70 7.01 15.54 -4.21
C ALA A 70 6.66 14.17 -4.84
N PRO A 71 6.33 14.07 -6.14
CA PRO A 71 5.95 12.79 -6.76
C PRO A 71 7.05 11.73 -6.66
N LEU A 72 8.32 12.14 -6.76
CA LEU A 72 9.47 11.25 -6.61
C LEU A 72 9.57 10.67 -5.19
N LEU A 73 9.19 11.44 -4.17
CA LEU A 73 9.12 10.95 -2.79
C LEU A 73 7.95 9.98 -2.60
N ALA A 74 6.85 10.15 -3.33
CA ALA A 74 5.69 9.24 -3.29
C ALA A 74 5.90 7.96 -4.11
N PHE A 75 6.92 7.91 -4.96
CA PHE A 75 7.28 6.76 -5.79
C PHE A 75 8.33 5.85 -5.13
N LEU A 76 9.25 6.45 -4.36
CA LEU A 76 10.34 5.78 -3.66
C LEU A 76 9.84 5.04 -2.42
#